data_AF-A0A4P9WS08-F1
#
_entry.id   AF-A0A4P9WS08-F1
#
_cell.length_a   1.000
_cell.length_b   1.000
_cell.length_c   1.000
_cell.angle_alpha   90.00
_cell.angle_beta   90.00
_cell.angle_gamma   90.00
#
_symmetry.space_group_name_H-M   'P 1'
#
loop_
_entity.id
_entity.type
_entity.pdbx_description
1 polymer ?
#
loop_
_entity_poly.entity_id
_entity_poly.type
_entity_poly.pdbx_seq_one_letter_code
_entity_poly.pdbx_strand_id
1 'polypeptide(L)' 'LPYTNKTLTFTGTIDHILYTSRSLAVRDVLGKVNGEYLDRVPSLPAELFPSDHLSLLAWFRFR' A
#
# COMPACT_ATOMS: atom_id res chain seq x y z
N LEU A 1 -0.74 -2.51 5.08
CA LEU A 1 0.66 -2.01 4.98
C LEU A 1 0.93 -1.10 6.17
N PRO A 2 2.17 -0.98 6.69
CA PRO A 2 2.46 -0.06 7.80
C PRO A 2 2.36 1.43 7.41
N TYR A 3 2.50 1.74 6.12
CA TYR A 3 2.35 3.06 5.50
C TYR A 3 2.03 2.87 4.01
N THR A 4 1.58 3.94 3.35
CA THR A 4 1.43 3.98 1.89
C THR A 4 2.36 4.99 1.24
N ASN A 5 2.87 5.97 1.98
CA ASN A 5 3.96 6.86 1.58
C ASN A 5 5.12 6.78 2.57
N LYS A 6 6.36 6.81 2.07
CA LYS A 6 7.58 6.92 2.89
C LYS A 6 8.62 7.77 2.16
N THR A 7 8.79 9.00 2.61
CA THR A 7 9.87 9.92 2.20
C THR A 7 10.83 10.14 3.38
N LEU A 8 11.90 10.92 3.19
CA LEU A 8 12.85 11.26 4.25
C LEU A 8 12.23 12.04 5.41
N THR A 9 11.16 12.80 5.15
CA THR A 9 10.55 13.73 6.12
C THR A 9 9.14 13.32 6.54
N PHE A 10 8.52 12.37 5.85
CA PHE A 10 7.16 11.93 6.12
C PHE A 10 7.00 10.43 5.89
N THR A 11 6.32 9.77 6.81
CA THR A 11 5.87 8.38 6.64
C THR A 11 4.45 8.30 7.16
N GLY A 12 3.54 7.76 6.34
CA GLY A 12 2.14 7.71 6.71
C GLY A 12 1.27 6.90 5.76
N THR A 13 0.05 6.63 6.21
CA THR A 13 -1.02 6.03 5.41
C THR A 13 -1.92 7.16 4.92
N ILE A 14 -1.73 7.55 3.66
CA ILE A 14 -2.47 8.65 3.03
C ILE A 14 -3.25 8.22 1.79
N ASP A 15 -3.11 6.96 1.37
CA ASP A 15 -3.79 6.39 0.22
C ASP A 15 -4.86 5.40 0.66
N HIS A 16 -6.03 5.43 0.02
CA HIS A 16 -7.17 4.62 0.39
C HIS A 16 -7.96 4.15 -0.84
N ILE A 17 -8.44 2.91 -0.81
CA ILE A 17 -9.47 2.41 -1.75
C ILE A 17 -10.79 2.35 -0.98
N LEU A 18 -11.68 3.30 -1.24
CA LEU A 18 -13.01 3.34 -0.65
C LEU A 18 -14.00 2.59 -1.56
N TYR A 19 -14.90 1.81 -0.97
CA TYR A 19 -15.89 1.02 -1.72
C TYR A 19 -17.22 0.91 -0.97
N THR A 20 -18.30 0.63 -1.71
CA THR A 20 -19.64 0.47 -1.15
C THR A 20 -19.85 -0.96 -0.64
N SER A 21 -19.79 -1.15 0.68
CA SER A 21 -19.91 -2.46 1.32
C SER A 21 -21.26 -3.16 1.13
N ARG A 22 -22.31 -2.42 0.73
CA ARG A 22 -23.63 -2.96 0.39
C ARG A 22 -23.63 -3.76 -0.92
N SER A 23 -22.89 -3.31 -1.93
CA SER A 23 -22.88 -3.92 -3.27
C SER A 23 -21.62 -4.76 -3.53
N LEU A 24 -20.51 -4.45 -2.84
CA LEU A 24 -19.22 -5.10 -3.05
C LEU A 24 -18.73 -5.75 -1.76
N ALA A 25 -18.06 -6.89 -1.91
CA ALA A 25 -17.26 -7.54 -0.87
C ALA A 25 -15.80 -7.62 -1.33
N VAL A 26 -14.87 -7.37 -0.41
CA VAL A 26 -13.43 -7.60 -0.64
C VAL A 26 -13.20 -9.10 -0.72
N ARG A 27 -12.71 -9.57 -1.87
CA ARG A 27 -12.26 -10.96 -2.06
C ARG A 27 -10.84 -11.13 -1.55
N ASP A 28 -9.95 -10.22 -1.93
CA ASP A 28 -8.54 -10.29 -1.56
C ASP A 28 -7.87 -8.91 -1.64
N VAL A 29 -6.68 -8.77 -1.06
CA VAL A 29 -5.85 -7.55 -1.10
C VAL A 29 -4.39 -7.90 -1.33
N LEU A 30 -3.65 -6.99 -1.97
CA LEU A 30 -2.21 -7.13 -2.07
C LEU A 30 -1.58 -7.13 -0.67
N GLY A 31 -0.79 -8.18 -0.42
CA GLY A 31 -0.07 -8.35 0.82
C GLY A 31 0.97 -7.25 1.07
N LYS A 32 1.59 -7.30 2.26
CA LYS A 32 2.68 -6.38 2.57
C LYS A 32 3.93 -6.75 1.78
N VAL A 33 4.70 -5.74 1.36
CA VAL A 33 6.09 -5.96 0.92
C VAL A 33 6.88 -6.58 2.08
N ASN A 34 7.92 -7.37 1.77
CA ASN A 34 8.79 -7.97 2.77
C ASN A 34 9.34 -6.89 3.73
N GLY A 35 9.05 -7.05 5.03
CA GLY A 35 9.45 -6.11 6.08
C GLY A 35 10.95 -5.95 6.19
N GLU A 36 11.72 -7.05 6.11
CA GLU A 36 13.18 -7.01 6.22
C GLU A 36 13.84 -6.17 5.12
N TYR A 37 13.20 -6.12 3.94
CA TYR A 37 13.65 -5.27 2.84
C TYR A 37 13.27 -3.81 3.12
N LEU A 38 12.02 -3.54 3.49
CA LEU A 38 11.53 -2.17 3.75
C LEU A 38 12.23 -1.48 4.92
N ASP A 39 12.69 -2.25 5.91
CA ASP A 39 13.44 -1.74 7.06
C ASP A 39 14.82 -1.21 6.66
N ARG A 40 15.41 -1.75 5.57
CA ARG A 40 16.70 -1.29 5.03
C ARG A 40 16.55 -0.07 4.11
N VAL A 41 15.34 0.23 3.64
CA VAL A 41 15.07 1.34 2.74
C VAL A 41 14.66 2.57 3.56
N PRO A 42 15.50 3.61 3.68
CA PRO A 42 15.20 4.76 4.54
C PRO A 42 14.07 5.63 3.99
N SER A 43 13.93 5.73 2.68
CA SER A 43 12.87 6.44 1.98
C SER A 43 12.63 5.84 0.60
N LEU A 44 11.46 6.11 0.06
CA LEU A 44 11.10 5.87 -1.33
C LEU A 44 11.09 7.22 -2.10
N PRO A 45 11.30 7.24 -3.43
CA PRO A 45 11.63 6.12 -4.32
C PRO A 45 12.98 5.45 -3.99
N ALA A 46 13.16 4.20 -4.43
CA ALA A 46 14.38 3.41 -4.25
C ALA A 46 14.64 2.55 -5.50
N GLU A 47 15.77 1.83 -5.56
CA GLU A 47 16.18 1.07 -6.75
C GLU A 47 15.09 0.16 -7.33
N LEU A 48 14.35 -0.56 -6.47
CA LEU A 48 13.25 -1.45 -6.88
C LEU A 48 11.85 -0.79 -6.82
N PHE A 49 11.76 0.48 -6.42
CA PHE A 49 10.51 1.18 -6.17
C PHE A 49 10.52 2.55 -6.85
N PRO A 50 9.83 2.71 -8.00
CA PRO A 50 9.90 3.93 -8.80
C PRO A 50 9.07 5.10 -8.24
N SER A 51 8.34 4.91 -7.13
CA SER A 51 7.51 5.93 -6.48
C SER A 51 7.82 5.97 -4.98
N ASP A 52 7.57 7.13 -4.37
CA ASP A 52 7.55 7.33 -2.92
C ASP A 52 6.34 6.69 -2.21
N HIS A 53 5.38 6.18 -3.00
CA HIS A 53 4.22 5.45 -2.53
C HIS A 53 4.30 3.94 -2.83
N LEU A 54 3.73 3.13 -1.92
CA LEU A 54 3.45 1.72 -2.13
C LEU A 54 2.05 1.54 -2.72
N SER A 55 1.92 0.76 -3.79
CA SER A 55 0.65 0.53 -4.45
C SER A 55 -0.36 -0.19 -3.54
N LEU A 56 -1.60 0.28 -3.58
CA LEU A 56 -2.75 -0.45 -3.06
C LEU A 56 -3.40 -1.22 -4.20
N LEU A 57 -3.77 -2.48 -3.94
CA LEU A 57 -4.53 -3.29 -4.85
C LEU A 57 -5.51 -4.14 -4.05
N ALA A 58 -6.76 -4.15 -4.50
CA ALA A 58 -7.84 -4.91 -3.90
C ALA A 58 -8.65 -5.60 -5.00
N TRP A 59 -9.01 -6.86 -4.76
CA TRP A 59 -9.94 -7.59 -5.59
C TRP A 59 -11.31 -7.56 -4.92
N PHE A 60 -12.30 -6.99 -5.62
CA PHE A 60 -13.70 -7.01 -5.20
C PHE A 60 -14.52 -8.06 -5.96
N ARG A 61 -15.58 -8.56 -5.32
CA ARG A 61 -16.68 -9.27 -5.96
C ARG A 61 -17.99 -8.59 -5.63
N PHE A 62 -18.98 -8.72 -6.52
CA PHE A 62 -20.35 -8.40 -6.15
C PHE A 62 -20.81 -9.32 -5.02
N ARG A 63 -21.63 -8.76 -4.14
CA ARG A 63 -22.35 -9.55 -3.12
C ARG A 63 -23.50 -10.32 -3.73
#